data_AF-A0A1M7KYQ6-F1
#
_entry.id   AF-A0A1M7KYQ6-F1
#
_cell.length_a   1.000
_cell.length_b   1.000
_cell.length_c   1.000
_cell.angle_alpha   90.00
_cell.angle_beta   90.00
_cell.angle_gamma   90.00
#
_symmetry.space_group_name_H-M   'P 1'
#
loop_
_entity.id
_entity.type
_entity.pdbx_description
1 polymer ?
#
loop_
_entity_poly.entity_id
_entity_poly.type
_entity_poly.pdbx_seq_one_letter_code
_entity_poly.pdbx_strand_id
1 'polypeptide(L)'
;MKKSKKKLKGMTLIEMIISIFIFAIMGGLLILIGTHIDATSKATNNLKNKVVVESPYAANHISQIGEDEHGDPEYLDKSEMDITVKIHASGKYWVKEQTDADDPSKFEFVEKSYGNADGDVVVNMKAEKYSTEKLVTDGMTEEQIKDMQKKVNGKLNLDFFDVLPAEEPEAEGESAETE
;
A
#
# COMPACT_ATOMS: atom_id res chain seq x y z
N MET A 1 -55.28 -4.34 64.21
CA MET A 1 -53.94 -4.20 63.57
C MET A 1 -53.78 -2.77 63.06
N LYS A 2 -52.87 -1.96 63.66
CA LYS A 2 -52.58 -0.59 63.20
C LYS A 2 -51.73 -0.67 61.93
N LYS A 3 -52.27 -0.26 60.77
CA LYS A 3 -51.49 -0.09 59.54
C LYS A 3 -50.66 1.19 59.67
N SER A 4 -49.34 1.06 59.86
CA SER A 4 -48.44 2.20 59.83
C SER A 4 -48.37 2.73 58.39
N LYS A 5 -48.87 3.95 58.19
CA LYS A 5 -48.66 4.67 56.93
C LYS A 5 -47.17 5.04 56.86
N LYS A 6 -46.39 4.23 56.14
CA LYS A 6 -44.98 4.47 55.87
C LYS A 6 -44.90 5.80 55.08
N LYS A 7 -44.59 6.90 55.76
CA LYS A 7 -44.32 8.19 55.12
C LYS A 7 -43.11 7.99 54.22
N LEU A 8 -43.33 7.97 52.90
CA LEU A 8 -42.26 8.21 51.93
C LEU A 8 -41.69 9.57 52.27
N LYS A 9 -40.50 9.59 52.88
CA LYS A 9 -39.73 10.82 53.05
C LYS A 9 -39.51 11.35 51.64
N GLY A 10 -39.98 12.57 51.37
CA GLY A 10 -39.84 13.20 50.07
C GLY A 10 -38.37 13.11 49.64
N MET A 11 -38.15 12.65 48.42
CA MET A 11 -36.83 12.56 47.81
C MET A 11 -36.15 13.93 47.95
N THR A 12 -34.99 13.96 48.59
CA THR A 12 -34.34 15.25 48.85
C THR A 12 -33.86 15.85 47.53
N LEU A 13 -33.88 17.18 47.43
CA LEU A 13 -33.41 17.90 46.23
C LEU A 13 -31.98 17.47 45.83
N ILE A 14 -31.14 17.18 46.82
CA ILE A 14 -29.77 16.69 46.65
C ILE A 14 -29.76 15.32 45.95
N GLU A 15 -30.58 14.36 46.37
CA GLU A 15 -30.67 13.04 45.73
C GLU A 15 -31.15 13.13 44.27
N MET A 16 -32.04 14.09 43.97
CA MET A 16 -32.49 14.36 42.60
C MET A 16 -31.36 14.95 41.73
N ILE A 17 -30.54 15.87 42.25
CA ILE A 17 -29.40 16.42 41.51
C ILE A 17 -28.33 15.35 41.25
N ILE A 18 -28.02 14.52 42.26
CA ILE A 18 -27.01 13.45 42.13
C ILE A 18 -27.47 12.40 41.11
N SER A 19 -28.75 12.01 41.12
CA SER A 19 -29.27 11.03 40.17
C SER A 19 -29.26 11.53 38.72
N ILE A 20 -29.56 12.81 38.49
CA ILE A 20 -29.44 13.44 37.15
C ILE A 20 -27.98 13.46 36.69
N PHE A 21 -27.04 13.76 37.59
CA PHE A 21 -25.61 13.78 37.25
C PHE A 21 -25.09 12.39 36.85
N ILE A 22 -25.45 11.35 37.61
CA ILE A 22 -25.09 9.96 37.26
C ILE A 22 -25.72 9.56 35.93
N PHE A 23 -26.98 9.92 35.69
CA PHE A 23 -27.66 9.64 34.43
C PHE A 23 -27.00 10.34 33.24
N ALA A 24 -26.57 11.59 33.40
CA ALA A 24 -25.84 12.34 32.37
C ALA A 24 -24.49 11.70 32.04
N ILE A 25 -23.74 11.25 33.05
CA ILE A 25 -22.46 10.56 32.83
C ILE A 25 -22.66 9.22 32.11
N MET A 26 -23.60 8.39 32.58
CA MET A 26 -23.88 7.10 31.92
C MET A 26 -24.41 7.28 30.50
N GLY A 27 -25.31 8.26 30.29
CA GLY A 27 -25.81 8.60 28.96
C GLY A 27 -24.69 9.07 28.03
N GLY A 28 -23.79 9.93 28.53
CA GLY A 28 -22.63 10.40 27.77
C GLY A 28 -21.66 9.26 27.40
N LEU A 29 -21.39 8.34 28.33
CA LEU A 29 -20.51 7.20 28.08
C LEU A 29 -21.08 6.25 27.02
N LEU A 30 -22.39 5.99 27.06
CA LEU A 30 -23.06 5.15 26.06
C LEU A 30 -23.02 5.77 24.66
N ILE A 31 -23.20 7.09 24.54
CA ILE A 31 -23.08 7.79 23.26
C ILE A 31 -21.64 7.68 22.73
N LEU A 32 -20.63 7.90 23.58
CA LEU A 32 -19.21 7.77 23.22
C LEU A 32 -18.87 6.36 22.71
N ILE A 33 -19.32 5.33 23.42
CA ILE A 33 -19.07 3.94 23.00
C ILE A 33 -19.79 3.66 21.68
N GLY A 34 -21.04 4.13 21.53
CA GLY A 34 -21.82 3.98 20.30
C GLY A 34 -21.13 4.61 19.09
N THR A 35 -20.59 5.82 19.22
CA THR A 35 -19.87 6.49 18.12
C THR A 35 -18.55 5.80 17.79
N HIS A 36 -17.80 5.31 18.79
CA HIS A 36 -16.57 4.55 18.56
C HIS A 36 -16.82 3.21 17.84
N ILE A 37 -17.88 2.49 18.23
CA ILE A 37 -18.25 1.22 17.58
C ILE A 37 -18.69 1.48 16.13
N ASP A 38 -19.52 2.49 15.89
CA ASP A 38 -19.98 2.85 14.53
C ASP A 38 -18.81 3.25 13.63
N ALA A 39 -17.89 4.09 14.12
CA ALA A 39 -16.69 4.49 13.39
C ALA A 39 -15.79 3.29 13.06
N THR A 40 -15.59 2.38 14.02
CA THR A 40 -14.80 1.16 13.83
C THR A 40 -15.46 0.23 12.82
N SER A 41 -16.76 0.00 12.94
CA SER A 41 -17.52 -0.85 12.02
C SER A 41 -17.47 -0.33 10.58
N LYS A 42 -17.64 1.00 10.38
CA LYS A 42 -17.49 1.65 9.07
C LYS A 42 -16.08 1.47 8.51
N ALA A 43 -15.05 1.65 9.34
CA ALA A 43 -13.67 1.47 8.94
C ALA A 43 -13.36 0.03 8.50
N THR A 44 -13.89 -0.96 9.23
CA THR A 44 -13.73 -2.38 8.91
C THR A 44 -14.47 -2.75 7.62
N ASN A 45 -15.68 -2.24 7.41
CA ASN A 45 -16.43 -2.50 6.18
C ASN A 45 -15.76 -1.90 4.95
N ASN A 46 -15.26 -0.66 5.05
CA ASN A 46 -14.49 -0.04 3.96
C ASN A 46 -13.25 -0.87 3.62
N LEU A 47 -12.48 -1.26 4.64
CA LEU A 47 -11.29 -2.09 4.45
C LEU A 47 -11.65 -3.44 3.83
N LYS A 48 -12.68 -4.11 4.33
CA LYS A 48 -13.12 -5.41 3.80
C LYS A 48 -13.50 -5.32 2.33
N ASN A 49 -14.25 -4.29 1.93
CA ASN A 49 -14.67 -4.12 0.54
C ASN A 49 -13.45 -3.93 -0.37
N LYS A 50 -12.48 -3.11 0.04
CA LYS A 50 -11.23 -2.95 -0.71
C LYS A 50 -10.44 -4.25 -0.79
N VAL A 51 -10.22 -4.91 0.34
CA VAL A 51 -9.47 -6.18 0.41
C VAL A 51 -10.10 -7.23 -0.49
N VAL A 52 -11.43 -7.37 -0.50
CA VAL A 52 -12.12 -8.37 -1.32
C VAL A 52 -11.92 -8.12 -2.82
N VAL A 53 -11.90 -6.85 -3.24
CA VAL A 53 -11.79 -6.48 -4.66
C VAL A 53 -10.33 -6.41 -5.11
N GLU A 54 -9.47 -5.73 -4.36
CA GLU A 54 -8.09 -5.44 -4.74
C GLU A 54 -7.13 -6.62 -4.50
N SER A 55 -7.35 -7.43 -3.45
CA SER A 55 -6.40 -8.50 -3.08
C SER A 55 -6.19 -9.57 -4.16
N PRO A 56 -7.23 -10.06 -4.87
CA PRO A 56 -7.03 -11.05 -5.93
C PRO A 56 -6.11 -10.55 -7.04
N TYR A 57 -6.13 -9.25 -7.35
CA TYR A 57 -5.28 -8.64 -8.36
C TYR A 57 -3.87 -8.41 -7.84
N ALA A 58 -3.75 -7.80 -6.66
CA ALA A 58 -2.47 -7.48 -6.05
C ALA A 58 -1.64 -8.72 -5.69
N ALA A 59 -2.27 -9.73 -5.09
CA ALA A 59 -1.56 -10.93 -4.64
C ALA A 59 -1.09 -11.83 -5.79
N ASN A 60 -1.79 -11.79 -6.94
CA ASN A 60 -1.47 -12.60 -8.11
C ASN A 60 -0.77 -11.82 -9.22
N HIS A 61 -0.44 -10.54 -8.99
CA HIS A 61 0.18 -9.65 -9.97
C HIS A 61 -0.62 -9.58 -11.29
N ILE A 62 -1.95 -9.49 -11.18
CA ILE A 62 -2.84 -9.39 -12.35
C ILE A 62 -2.95 -7.92 -12.74
N SER A 63 -2.40 -7.56 -13.91
CA SER A 63 -2.43 -6.20 -14.44
C SER A 63 -3.57 -5.94 -15.43
N GLN A 64 -4.13 -6.99 -16.07
CA GLN A 64 -5.28 -6.88 -16.97
C GLN A 64 -6.59 -7.05 -16.18
N ILE A 65 -7.49 -6.07 -16.29
CA ILE A 65 -8.73 -6.01 -15.50
C ILE A 65 -9.99 -6.34 -16.29
N GLY A 66 -9.89 -6.44 -17.61
CA GLY A 66 -11.00 -6.80 -18.47
C GLY A 66 -10.74 -6.44 -19.93
N GLU A 67 -11.83 -6.19 -20.64
CA GLU A 67 -11.88 -5.64 -21.99
C GLU A 67 -12.73 -4.35 -21.95
N ASP A 68 -12.33 -3.35 -22.71
CA ASP A 68 -13.05 -2.10 -22.83
C ASP A 68 -14.30 -2.24 -23.74
N GLU A 69 -15.03 -1.14 -23.97
CA GLU A 69 -16.22 -1.14 -24.82
C GLU A 69 -15.95 -1.55 -26.29
N HIS A 70 -14.68 -1.57 -26.72
CA HIS A 70 -14.22 -1.93 -28.07
C HIS A 70 -13.63 -3.35 -28.13
N GLY A 71 -13.56 -4.06 -26.99
CA GLY A 71 -12.94 -5.38 -26.88
C GLY A 71 -11.42 -5.35 -26.73
N ASP A 72 -10.83 -4.19 -26.51
CA ASP A 72 -9.40 -4.04 -26.27
C ASP A 72 -9.09 -4.33 -24.79
N PRO A 73 -7.97 -5.00 -24.46
CA PRO A 73 -7.64 -5.33 -23.09
C PRO A 73 -7.43 -4.07 -22.24
N GLU A 74 -8.13 -4.00 -21.11
CA GLU A 74 -8.00 -2.92 -20.14
C GLU A 74 -6.99 -3.30 -19.05
N TYR A 75 -6.12 -2.36 -18.69
CA TYR A 75 -5.07 -2.56 -17.69
C TYR A 75 -5.20 -1.62 -16.50
N LEU A 76 -4.58 -2.02 -15.38
CA LEU A 76 -4.38 -1.18 -14.21
C LEU A 76 -3.46 0.00 -14.53
N ASP A 77 -3.67 1.10 -13.81
CA ASP A 77 -2.79 2.27 -13.89
C ASP A 77 -1.40 1.91 -13.38
N LYS A 78 -0.38 2.23 -14.19
CA LYS A 78 1.02 1.96 -13.86
C LYS A 78 1.84 3.24 -13.71
N SER A 79 2.82 3.20 -12.81
CA SER A 79 3.79 4.28 -12.59
C SER A 79 5.17 3.71 -12.31
N GLU A 80 6.21 4.36 -12.82
CA GLU A 80 7.60 3.95 -12.56
C GLU A 80 7.99 4.17 -11.09
N MET A 81 8.84 3.27 -10.58
CA MET A 81 9.37 3.28 -9.22
C MET A 81 10.85 2.85 -9.24
N ASP A 82 11.65 3.49 -8.38
CA ASP A 82 13.01 3.05 -8.07
C ASP A 82 13.00 2.23 -6.77
N ILE A 83 13.59 1.03 -6.81
CA ILE A 83 13.74 0.15 -5.67
C ILE A 83 15.22 0.01 -5.33
N THR A 84 15.59 0.40 -4.10
CA THR A 84 16.93 0.17 -3.57
C THR A 84 16.91 -1.01 -2.61
N VAL A 85 17.61 -2.09 -2.97
CA VAL A 85 17.79 -3.25 -2.09
C VAL A 85 19.21 -3.20 -1.50
N LYS A 86 19.28 -3.27 -0.17
CA LYS A 86 20.54 -3.47 0.55
C LYS A 86 20.68 -4.95 0.87
N ILE A 87 21.72 -5.57 0.33
CA ILE A 87 22.01 -6.99 0.52
C ILE A 87 23.29 -7.08 1.34
N HIS A 88 23.25 -7.86 2.41
CA HIS A 88 24.45 -8.18 3.16
C HIS A 88 25.20 -9.34 2.48
N ALA A 89 25.90 -9.04 1.38
CA ALA A 89 26.76 -9.95 0.66
C ALA A 89 28.07 -9.26 0.23
N SER A 90 29.16 -10.01 0.20
CA SER A 90 30.38 -9.59 -0.49
C SER A 90 31.02 -10.78 -1.18
N GLY A 91 31.80 -10.49 -2.23
CA GLY A 91 32.44 -11.54 -3.01
C GLY A 91 33.26 -10.99 -4.16
N LYS A 92 33.82 -11.92 -4.93
CA LYS A 92 34.71 -11.65 -6.06
C LYS A 92 34.19 -12.36 -7.30
N TYR A 93 34.28 -11.71 -8.45
CA TYR A 93 33.90 -12.24 -9.75
C TYR A 93 34.94 -11.82 -10.80
N TRP A 94 35.01 -12.56 -11.90
CA TRP A 94 35.95 -12.28 -12.98
C TRP A 94 35.19 -11.72 -14.17
N VAL A 95 35.66 -10.59 -14.70
CA VAL A 95 35.12 -10.00 -15.93
C VAL A 95 36.16 -10.12 -17.02
N LYS A 96 35.72 -10.47 -18.22
CA LYS A 96 36.55 -10.42 -19.42
C LYS A 96 36.61 -8.97 -19.89
N GLU A 97 37.76 -8.32 -19.74
CA GLU A 97 37.99 -6.97 -20.26
C GLU A 97 38.86 -7.06 -21.51
N GLN A 98 38.43 -6.37 -22.57
CA GLN A 98 39.18 -6.30 -23.82
C GLN A 98 40.38 -5.38 -23.61
N THR A 99 41.58 -5.86 -23.94
CA THR A 99 42.83 -5.12 -23.71
C THR A 99 43.31 -4.37 -24.95
N ASP A 100 42.71 -4.66 -26.11
CA ASP A 100 43.06 -4.08 -27.40
C ASP A 100 41.77 -3.88 -28.20
N ALA A 101 41.42 -2.61 -28.50
CA ALA A 101 40.19 -2.26 -29.21
C ALA A 101 40.15 -2.84 -30.63
N ASP A 102 41.31 -3.07 -31.24
CA ASP A 102 41.44 -3.53 -32.64
C ASP A 102 41.58 -5.07 -32.77
N ASP A 103 41.71 -5.80 -31.66
CA ASP A 103 41.82 -7.27 -31.64
C ASP A 103 40.92 -7.92 -30.57
N PRO A 104 39.71 -8.40 -30.94
CA PRO A 104 38.76 -8.99 -29.99
C PRO A 104 39.22 -10.35 -29.41
N SER A 105 40.34 -10.91 -29.90
CA SER A 105 40.95 -12.11 -29.33
C SER A 105 41.85 -11.83 -28.14
N LYS A 106 42.25 -10.57 -27.92
CA LYS A 106 43.06 -10.15 -26.77
C LYS A 106 42.18 -9.65 -25.63
N PHE A 107 42.19 -10.40 -24.54
CA PHE A 107 41.45 -10.06 -23.33
C PHE A 107 42.20 -10.52 -22.10
N GLU A 108 41.92 -9.85 -20.98
CA GLU A 108 42.35 -10.26 -19.66
C GLU A 108 41.14 -10.53 -18.78
N PHE A 109 41.29 -11.48 -17.86
CA PHE A 109 40.32 -11.70 -16.80
C PHE A 109 40.68 -10.81 -15.62
N VAL A 110 39.87 -9.79 -15.38
CA VAL A 110 40.04 -8.86 -14.26
C VAL A 110 39.16 -9.29 -13.11
N GLU A 111 39.76 -9.48 -11.93
CA GLU A 111 39.02 -9.74 -10.69
C GLU A 111 38.33 -8.45 -10.23
N LYS A 112 37.01 -8.46 -10.17
CA LYS A 112 36.19 -7.41 -9.57
C LYS A 112 35.60 -7.93 -8.27
N SER A 113 35.37 -7.01 -7.33
CA SER A 113 34.69 -7.32 -6.06
C SER A 113 33.32 -6.66 -6.04
N TYR A 114 32.36 -7.29 -5.37
CA TYR A 114 31.09 -6.68 -5.02
C TYR A 114 30.93 -6.68 -3.48
N GLY A 115 30.22 -5.68 -2.97
CA GLY A 115 30.09 -5.41 -1.55
C GLY A 115 31.32 -4.70 -0.97
N ASN A 116 31.11 -3.90 0.07
CA ASN A 116 32.20 -3.31 0.86
C ASN A 116 32.69 -4.31 1.95
N ALA A 117 33.70 -3.92 2.74
CA ALA A 117 34.28 -4.77 3.80
C ALA A 117 33.27 -5.23 4.85
N ASP A 118 32.20 -4.45 5.04
CA ASP A 118 31.08 -4.75 5.94
C ASP A 118 30.00 -5.61 5.27
N GLY A 119 30.19 -6.05 4.03
CA GLY A 119 29.26 -6.93 3.34
C GLY A 119 28.05 -6.22 2.72
N ASP A 120 28.01 -4.90 2.60
CA ASP A 120 26.86 -4.20 2.05
C ASP A 120 26.97 -4.01 0.53
N VAL A 121 26.05 -4.61 -0.22
CA VAL A 121 25.74 -4.29 -1.62
C VAL A 121 24.49 -3.44 -1.67
N VAL A 122 24.53 -2.36 -2.43
CA VAL A 122 23.35 -1.57 -2.77
C VAL A 122 23.03 -1.81 -4.24
N VAL A 123 21.85 -2.38 -4.50
CA VAL A 123 21.34 -2.59 -5.86
C VAL A 123 20.16 -1.66 -6.06
N ASN A 124 20.24 -0.81 -7.08
CA ASN A 124 19.13 0.02 -7.52
C ASN A 124 18.48 -0.65 -8.73
N MET A 125 17.18 -0.86 -8.67
CA MET A 125 16.38 -1.51 -9.71
C MET A 125 15.24 -0.59 -10.11
N LYS A 126 14.87 -0.65 -11.39
CA LYS A 126 13.64 -0.05 -11.88
C LYS A 126 12.49 -1.02 -11.66
N ALA A 127 11.31 -0.50 -11.35
CA ALA A 127 10.10 -1.28 -11.19
C ALA A 127 8.90 -0.51 -11.73
N GLU A 128 7.87 -1.24 -12.14
CA GLU A 128 6.56 -0.68 -12.43
C GLU A 128 5.63 -0.97 -11.27
N LYS A 129 5.06 0.08 -10.68
CA LYS A 129 4.01 -0.02 -9.67
C LYS A 129 2.65 -0.02 -10.35
N TYR A 130 1.81 -0.99 -10.02
CA TYR A 130 0.43 -1.12 -10.48
C TYR A 130 -0.56 -0.76 -9.37
N SER A 131 -1.42 0.21 -9.64
CA SER A 131 -2.45 0.68 -8.70
C SER A 131 -3.75 -0.08 -8.90
N THR A 132 -4.30 -0.63 -7.82
CA THR A 132 -5.61 -1.33 -7.85
C THR A 132 -6.80 -0.41 -7.56
N GLU A 133 -6.56 0.87 -7.27
CA GLU A 133 -7.60 1.82 -6.85
C GLU A 133 -8.77 1.90 -7.84
N LYS A 134 -8.46 1.86 -9.14
CA LYS A 134 -9.44 1.89 -10.23
C LYS A 134 -10.50 0.79 -10.11
N LEU A 135 -10.16 -0.39 -9.56
CA LEU A 135 -11.10 -1.49 -9.38
C LEU A 135 -12.24 -1.17 -8.41
N VAL A 136 -11.99 -0.25 -7.46
CA VAL A 136 -12.97 0.14 -6.44
C VAL A 136 -13.62 1.48 -6.78
N THR A 137 -12.92 2.33 -7.56
CA THR A 137 -13.38 3.65 -7.95
C THR A 137 -14.02 3.70 -9.33
N ASP A 138 -14.05 2.58 -10.05
CA ASP A 138 -14.69 2.53 -11.37
C ASP A 138 -16.16 2.96 -11.30
N GLY A 139 -16.55 3.83 -12.24
CA GLY A 139 -17.87 4.46 -12.27
C GLY A 139 -18.13 5.53 -11.19
N MET A 140 -17.16 5.86 -10.33
CA MET A 140 -17.28 6.97 -9.37
C MET A 140 -16.84 8.30 -9.96
N THR A 141 -17.46 9.39 -9.53
CA THR A 141 -16.99 10.75 -9.84
C THR A 141 -15.76 11.10 -9.00
N GLU A 142 -14.94 12.06 -9.45
CA GLU A 142 -13.78 12.53 -8.67
C GLU A 142 -14.14 12.99 -7.25
N GLU A 143 -15.33 13.57 -7.08
CA GLU A 143 -15.83 14.00 -5.77
C GLU A 143 -16.14 12.80 -4.87
N GLN A 144 -16.74 11.75 -5.42
CA GLN A 144 -17.01 10.50 -4.70
C GLN A 144 -15.72 9.79 -4.30
N ILE A 145 -14.72 9.80 -5.18
CA ILE A 145 -13.39 9.25 -4.90
C ILE A 145 -12.74 10.02 -3.74
N LYS A 146 -12.74 11.36 -3.79
CA LYS A 146 -12.20 12.20 -2.72
C LYS A 146 -12.93 11.97 -1.39
N ASP A 147 -14.25 11.83 -1.42
CA ASP A 147 -15.04 11.56 -0.22
C ASP A 147 -14.83 10.14 0.30
N MET A 148 -14.59 9.15 -0.55
CA MET A 148 -14.14 7.83 -0.15
C MET A 148 -12.76 7.90 0.52
N GLN A 149 -11.81 8.61 -0.09
CA GLN A 149 -10.44 8.76 0.42
C GLN A 149 -10.37 9.50 1.77
N LYS A 150 -11.34 10.38 2.06
CA LYS A 150 -11.46 11.04 3.38
C LYS A 150 -11.95 10.10 4.49
N LYS A 151 -12.61 8.99 4.15
CA LYS A 151 -13.09 8.02 5.15
C LYS A 151 -11.92 7.26 5.77
N VAL A 152 -12.16 6.67 6.94
CA VAL A 152 -11.19 5.78 7.59
C VAL A 152 -10.83 4.64 6.63
N ASN A 153 -9.52 4.40 6.46
CA ASN A 153 -8.93 3.47 5.49
C ASN A 153 -9.23 3.78 4.01
N GLY A 154 -9.79 4.96 3.70
CA GLY A 154 -10.13 5.34 2.33
C GLY A 154 -8.93 5.48 1.39
N LYS A 155 -7.77 5.85 1.93
CA LYS A 155 -6.49 5.97 1.20
C LYS A 155 -5.67 4.68 1.13
N LEU A 156 -6.09 3.63 1.81
CA LEU A 156 -5.39 2.35 1.73
C LEU A 156 -5.73 1.71 0.39
N ASN A 157 -4.72 1.39 -0.40
CA ASN A 157 -4.86 0.60 -1.63
C ASN A 157 -3.88 -0.57 -1.57
N LEU A 158 -4.27 -1.71 -2.10
CA LEU A 158 -3.42 -2.89 -2.24
C LEU A 158 -2.76 -2.86 -3.62
N ASP A 159 -1.63 -2.17 -3.69
CA ASP A 159 -0.84 -2.05 -4.92
C ASP A 159 0.22 -3.16 -4.98
N PHE A 160 0.68 -3.49 -6.18
CA PHE A 160 1.82 -4.37 -6.39
C PHE A 160 2.85 -3.70 -7.29
N PHE A 161 4.05 -4.27 -7.37
CA PHE A 161 5.08 -3.80 -8.28
C PHE A 161 5.82 -4.97 -8.88
N ASP A 162 6.25 -4.80 -10.13
CA ASP A 162 7.10 -5.74 -10.84
C ASP A 162 8.46 -5.10 -11.10
N VAL A 163 9.52 -5.80 -10.72
CA VAL A 163 10.89 -5.35 -10.94
C VAL A 163 11.22 -5.57 -12.42
N LEU A 164 11.64 -4.50 -13.09
CA LEU A 164 12.06 -4.55 -14.48
C LEU A 164 13.41 -5.26 -14.58
N PRO A 165 13.63 -6.08 -15.62
CA PRO A 165 14.95 -6.62 -15.90
C PRO A 165 15.96 -5.49 -16.06
N ALA A 166 17.20 -5.73 -15.66
CA ALA A 166 18.28 -4.79 -15.91
C ALA A 166 18.39 -4.59 -17.42
N GLU A 167 18.38 -3.33 -17.88
CA GLU A 167 18.68 -3.01 -19.26
C GLU A 167 20.08 -3.55 -19.57
N GLU A 168 20.18 -4.41 -20.59
CA GLU A 168 21.49 -4.80 -21.11
C GLU A 168 22.19 -3.52 -21.56
N PRO A 169 23.46 -3.30 -21.19
CA PRO A 169 24.17 -2.11 -21.65
C PRO A 169 24.13 -2.13 -23.18
N GLU A 170 23.56 -1.07 -23.77
CA GLU A 170 23.60 -0.88 -25.22
C GLU A 170 25.05 -1.05 -25.67
N ALA A 171 25.31 -2.03 -26.53
CA ALA A 171 26.61 -2.17 -27.16
C ALA A 171 26.89 -0.83 -27.87
N GLU A 172 27.90 -0.10 -27.39
CA GLU A 172 28.32 1.16 -27.98
C GLU A 172 28.62 0.93 -29.47
N GLY A 173 27.77 1.52 -30.31
CA GLY A 173 27.83 1.70 -31.76
C GLY A 173 28.84 0.88 -32.57
N GLU A 174 28.34 -0.11 -33.32
CA GLU A 174 28.85 -0.36 -34.67
C GLU A 174 28.37 0.81 -35.56
N SER A 175 29.21 1.84 -35.71
CA SER A 175 29.07 2.80 -36.80
C SER A 175 29.29 2.06 -38.12
N ALA A 176 28.18 1.73 -38.80
CA ALA A 176 28.21 1.30 -40.18
C ALA A 176 28.69 2.46 -41.07
N GLU A 177 29.99 2.54 -41.32
CA GLU A 177 30.52 3.25 -42.49
C GLU A 177 30.38 2.32 -43.70
N THR A 178 29.29 2.49 -44.43
CA THR A 178 29.21 2.14 -45.85
C THR A 178 29.70 3.33 -46.67
N GLU A 179 30.82 3.18 -47.36
CA GLU A 179 31.04 3.64 -48.75
C GLU A 179 32.16 2.84 -49.44
#